data_AF-A0A3D1VND2-F1
#
_entry.id   AF-A0A3D1VND2-F1
#
_cell.length_a   1.000
_cell.length_b   1.000
_cell.length_c   1.000
_cell.angle_alpha   90.00
_cell.angle_beta   90.00
_cell.angle_gamma   90.00
#
_symmetry.space_group_name_H-M   'P 1'
#
loop_
_entity.id
_entity.type
_entity.pdbx_description
1 polymer ?
#
loop_
_entity_poly.entity_id
_entity_poly.type
_entity_poly.pdbx_seq_one_letter_code
_entity_poly.pdbx_strand_id
1 'polypeptide(L)'
;AIFFIPVILATGIIEQIDISNAMMESMESTIDTGASSSASEIISVVDVQSLFTNMAVGTQLVQYVVQIVNDIYNIVNRSGVQMLIFLAGLQSISPAIYESCTVEGATAWETFWKITFPMISPMILVNSIYTVIDSFTSSSNQVMSFISTVYEDTASHSREIATAMSWMYFMIVILIIAAVSALVSAYVFYQRKD
;
A
#
# COMPACT_ATOMS: atom_id res chain seq x y z
N ALA A 1 -6.03 14.83 -15.10
CA ALA A 1 -6.87 14.65 -13.89
C ALA A 1 -7.05 13.17 -13.52
N ILE A 2 -7.36 12.27 -14.47
CA ILE A 2 -7.57 10.82 -14.21
C ILE A 2 -6.37 10.10 -13.57
N PHE A 3 -5.13 10.55 -13.82
CA PHE A 3 -3.92 9.97 -13.22
C PHE A 3 -3.80 10.17 -11.69
N PHE A 4 -4.60 11.07 -11.09
CA PHE A 4 -4.58 11.28 -9.63
C PHE A 4 -5.55 10.35 -8.88
N ILE A 5 -6.47 9.70 -9.57
CA ILE A 5 -7.45 8.78 -8.94
C ILE A 5 -6.74 7.60 -8.24
N PRO A 6 -5.74 6.93 -8.84
CA PRO A 6 -5.00 5.89 -8.13
C PRO A 6 -4.29 6.41 -6.88
N VAL A 7 -3.84 7.66 -6.88
CA VAL A 7 -3.13 8.29 -5.75
C VAL A 7 -4.10 8.59 -4.61
N ILE A 8 -5.26 9.19 -4.94
CA ILE A 8 -6.31 9.49 -3.96
C ILE A 8 -6.83 8.20 -3.32
N LEU A 9 -6.99 7.14 -4.10
CA LEU A 9 -7.37 5.84 -3.57
C LEU A 9 -6.24 5.26 -2.69
N ALA A 10 -4.99 5.23 -3.18
CA ALA A 10 -3.85 4.65 -2.47
C ALA A 10 -3.50 5.36 -1.16
N THR A 11 -3.85 6.65 -1.03
CA THR A 11 -3.62 7.41 0.21
C THR A 11 -4.50 6.96 1.38
N GLY A 12 -5.48 6.06 1.17
CA GLY A 12 -6.38 5.58 2.23
C GLY A 12 -7.35 6.64 2.75
N ILE A 13 -7.38 7.84 2.16
CA ILE A 13 -8.26 8.94 2.56
C ILE A 13 -9.73 8.54 2.35
N ILE A 14 -10.03 7.80 1.27
CA ILE A 14 -11.38 7.26 1.03
C ILE A 14 -11.76 6.24 2.10
N GLU A 15 -10.86 5.29 2.42
CA GLU A 15 -11.09 4.29 3.47
C GLU A 15 -11.33 4.96 4.83
N GLN A 16 -10.58 6.02 5.15
CA GLN A 16 -10.74 6.78 6.38
C GLN A 16 -12.04 7.62 6.40
N ILE A 17 -12.45 8.19 5.27
CA ILE A 17 -13.74 8.91 5.11
C ILE A 17 -14.91 7.94 5.23
N ASP A 18 -14.79 6.75 4.64
CA ASP A 18 -15.79 5.69 4.72
C ASP A 18 -15.91 5.16 6.15
N ILE A 19 -14.80 4.91 6.85
CA ILE A 19 -14.80 4.55 8.28
C ILE A 19 -15.35 5.70 9.13
N SER A 20 -15.00 6.95 8.83
CA SER A 20 -15.51 8.12 9.57
C SER A 20 -17.00 8.33 9.34
N ASN A 21 -17.51 8.09 8.14
CA ASN A 21 -18.93 8.15 7.81
C ASN A 21 -19.68 6.97 8.45
N ALA A 22 -19.14 5.75 8.40
CA ALA A 22 -19.70 4.58 9.06
C ALA A 22 -19.69 4.71 10.59
N MET A 23 -18.68 5.36 11.16
CA MET A 23 -18.61 5.67 12.60
C MET A 23 -19.63 6.75 12.97
N MET A 24 -19.83 7.77 12.12
CA MET A 24 -20.85 8.80 12.33
C MET A 24 -22.27 8.23 12.16
N GLU A 25 -22.47 7.30 11.23
CA GLU A 25 -23.71 6.54 11.02
C GLU A 25 -23.99 5.58 12.20
N SER A 26 -22.95 4.96 12.77
CA SER A 26 -23.06 4.15 14.00
C SER A 26 -23.36 5.00 15.25
N MET A 27 -22.90 6.26 15.27
CA MET A 27 -23.20 7.22 16.34
C MET A 27 -24.62 7.76 16.22
N GLU A 28 -25.10 7.99 14.99
CA GLU A 28 -26.48 8.37 14.68
C GLU A 28 -27.46 7.23 15.02
N SER A 29 -27.11 5.96 14.72
CA SER A 29 -27.91 4.79 15.12
C SER A 29 -27.91 4.52 16.63
N THR A 30 -26.94 5.04 17.37
CA THR A 30 -26.89 4.91 18.86
C THR A 30 -27.81 5.92 19.55
N ILE A 31 -28.18 7.02 18.89
CA ILE A 31 -29.08 8.04 19.45
C ILE A 31 -30.57 7.65 19.27
N ASP A 32 -30.92 6.83 18.27
CA ASP A 32 -32.34 6.60 17.90
C ASP A 32 -32.94 5.23 18.29
N THR A 33 -32.19 4.18 18.65
CA THR A 33 -32.84 2.94 19.15
C THR A 33 -31.93 2.10 20.03
N GLY A 34 -32.35 1.87 21.29
CA GLY A 34 -31.70 1.02 22.28
C GLY A 34 -31.75 -0.49 21.97
N ALA A 35 -31.21 -0.90 20.82
CA ALA A 35 -30.98 -2.28 20.45
C ALA A 35 -29.52 -2.46 20.05
N SER A 36 -28.80 -3.23 20.86
CA SER A 36 -27.40 -3.56 20.66
C SER A 36 -27.17 -4.44 19.43
N SER A 37 -26.07 -4.12 18.74
CA SER A 37 -25.16 -5.00 18.00
C SER A 37 -25.69 -5.68 16.73
N SER A 38 -25.40 -5.06 15.57
CA SER A 38 -24.71 -5.68 14.40
C SER A 38 -24.65 -4.64 13.27
N ALA A 39 -23.71 -3.69 13.35
CA ALA A 39 -23.53 -2.66 12.30
C ALA A 39 -22.03 -2.44 12.00
N SER A 40 -21.25 -3.52 12.00
CA SER A 40 -19.89 -3.55 11.44
C SER A 40 -19.90 -3.85 9.93
N GLU A 41 -21.02 -3.60 9.25
CA GLU A 41 -21.35 -4.22 7.95
C GLU A 41 -21.66 -3.20 6.84
N ILE A 42 -21.39 -1.90 7.03
CA ILE A 42 -21.85 -0.90 6.07
C ILE A 42 -20.84 -0.57 4.96
N ILE A 43 -19.54 -0.87 5.08
CA ILE A 43 -18.60 -0.67 3.95
C ILE A 43 -17.54 -1.76 3.91
N SER A 44 -17.92 -2.93 3.42
CA SER A 44 -16.96 -3.78 2.73
C SER A 44 -17.52 -4.20 1.38
N VAL A 45 -18.77 -4.65 1.36
CA VAL A 45 -19.37 -5.27 0.18
C VAL A 45 -20.88 -5.25 0.35
N VAL A 46 -21.51 -4.08 0.58
CA VAL A 46 -22.98 -3.97 0.80
C VAL A 46 -23.72 -4.81 -0.23
N ASP A 47 -24.10 -5.99 0.25
CA ASP A 47 -25.19 -6.85 -0.13
C ASP A 47 -25.42 -7.17 -1.60
N VAL A 48 -24.44 -6.96 -2.47
CA VAL A 48 -24.44 -7.61 -3.79
C VAL A 48 -24.54 -9.13 -3.60
N GLN A 49 -23.88 -9.67 -2.57
CA GLN A 49 -23.92 -11.08 -2.21
C GLN A 49 -25.28 -11.52 -1.64
N SER A 50 -26.00 -10.71 -0.85
CA SER A 50 -27.33 -11.07 -0.31
C SER A 50 -28.45 -10.90 -1.36
N LEU A 51 -28.32 -9.94 -2.27
CA LEU A 51 -29.21 -9.73 -3.41
C LEU A 51 -29.07 -10.87 -4.45
N PHE A 52 -27.86 -11.37 -4.66
CA PHE A 52 -27.60 -12.56 -5.49
C PHE A 52 -27.72 -13.91 -4.76
N THR A 53 -27.97 -13.92 -3.45
CA THR A 53 -28.34 -15.15 -2.73
C THR A 53 -29.85 -15.41 -2.86
N ASN A 54 -30.65 -14.34 -2.96
CA ASN A 54 -32.10 -14.42 -3.19
C ASN A 54 -32.48 -14.55 -4.68
N MET A 55 -31.66 -14.04 -5.60
CA MET A 55 -31.73 -14.44 -7.01
C MET A 55 -30.87 -15.68 -7.20
N ALA A 56 -31.45 -16.82 -7.59
CA ALA A 56 -30.75 -18.09 -7.84
C ALA A 56 -29.77 -18.04 -9.04
N VAL A 57 -28.89 -17.05 -9.09
CA VAL A 57 -27.75 -16.94 -9.99
C VAL A 57 -26.59 -17.58 -9.26
N GLY A 58 -25.87 -18.50 -9.92
CA GLY A 58 -24.76 -19.26 -9.32
C GLY A 58 -23.78 -18.36 -8.57
N THR A 59 -23.89 -18.34 -7.24
CA THR A 59 -23.16 -17.48 -6.31
C THR A 59 -21.64 -17.63 -6.45
N GLN A 60 -21.18 -18.75 -7.00
CA GLN A 60 -19.78 -19.04 -7.26
C GLN A 60 -19.16 -18.16 -8.37
N LEU A 61 -19.92 -17.85 -9.43
CA LEU A 61 -19.42 -16.97 -10.50
C LEU A 61 -19.39 -15.51 -10.04
N VAL A 62 -20.39 -15.09 -9.28
CA VAL A 62 -20.45 -13.75 -8.70
C VAL A 62 -19.31 -13.55 -7.69
N GLN A 63 -19.06 -14.52 -6.80
CA GLN A 63 -17.94 -14.44 -5.85
C GLN A 63 -16.58 -14.39 -6.54
N TYR A 64 -16.38 -15.13 -7.62
CA TYR A 64 -15.13 -15.08 -8.37
C TYR A 64 -14.90 -13.69 -9.00
N VAL A 65 -15.94 -13.10 -9.60
CA VAL A 65 -15.86 -11.75 -10.17
C VAL A 65 -15.60 -10.72 -9.09
N VAL A 66 -16.31 -10.78 -7.96
CA VAL A 66 -16.12 -9.85 -6.83
C VAL A 66 -14.72 -9.98 -6.23
N GLN A 67 -14.20 -11.20 -6.10
CA GLN A 67 -12.84 -11.43 -5.61
C GLN A 67 -11.80 -10.79 -6.53
N ILE A 68 -11.90 -11.00 -7.85
CA ILE A 68 -10.98 -10.37 -8.81
C ILE A 68 -11.04 -8.84 -8.72
N VAL A 69 -12.24 -8.28 -8.59
CA VAL A 69 -12.42 -6.82 -8.46
C VAL A 69 -11.75 -6.30 -7.19
N ASN A 70 -11.94 -6.98 -6.05
CA ASN A 70 -11.31 -6.61 -4.79
C ASN A 70 -9.79 -6.78 -4.82
N ASP A 71 -9.28 -7.84 -5.45
CA ASP A 71 -7.85 -8.07 -5.60
C ASP A 71 -7.21 -6.96 -6.46
N ILE A 72 -7.84 -6.58 -7.58
CA ILE A 72 -7.39 -5.46 -8.42
C ILE A 72 -7.37 -4.16 -7.60
N TYR A 73 -8.43 -3.88 -6.85
CA TYR A 73 -8.51 -2.70 -5.99
C TYR A 73 -7.37 -2.69 -4.95
N ASN A 74 -7.14 -3.81 -4.27
CA ASN A 74 -6.08 -3.94 -3.27
C ASN A 74 -4.68 -3.74 -3.88
N ILE A 75 -4.44 -4.29 -5.07
CA ILE A 75 -3.16 -4.13 -5.78
C ILE A 75 -2.93 -2.67 -6.17
N VAL A 76 -3.95 -2.01 -6.73
CA VAL A 76 -3.84 -0.60 -7.14
C VAL A 76 -3.56 0.30 -5.95
N ASN A 77 -4.24 0.09 -4.82
CA ASN A 77 -4.02 0.89 -3.61
C ASN A 77 -2.63 0.66 -3.02
N ARG A 78 -2.20 -0.61 -2.89
CA ARG A 78 -0.90 -0.94 -2.28
C ARG A 78 0.28 -0.62 -3.18
N SER A 79 0.11 -0.62 -4.50
CA SER A 79 1.18 -0.35 -5.48
C SER A 79 1.19 1.10 -6.00
N GLY A 80 0.23 1.93 -5.61
CA GLY A 80 0.08 3.29 -6.16
C GLY A 80 1.32 4.14 -5.95
N VAL A 81 1.87 4.13 -4.73
CA VAL A 81 3.07 4.92 -4.40
C VAL A 81 4.30 4.41 -5.16
N GLN A 82 4.49 3.10 -5.24
CA GLN A 82 5.61 2.48 -5.94
C GLN A 82 5.57 2.83 -7.44
N MET A 83 4.37 2.82 -8.05
CA MET A 83 4.19 3.20 -9.44
C MET A 83 4.59 4.65 -9.69
N LEU A 84 4.21 5.57 -8.79
CA LEU A 84 4.61 6.98 -8.88
C LEU A 84 6.13 7.16 -8.75
N ILE A 85 6.77 6.45 -7.82
CA ILE A 85 8.24 6.51 -7.65
C ILE A 85 8.94 6.07 -8.94
N PHE A 86 8.50 4.97 -9.55
CA PHE A 86 9.06 4.51 -10.82
C PHE A 86 8.80 5.47 -11.97
N LEU A 87 7.60 6.05 -12.05
CA LEU A 87 7.24 7.02 -13.07
C LEU A 87 8.06 8.31 -12.95
N ALA A 88 8.28 8.79 -11.73
CA ALA A 88 9.16 9.93 -11.45
C ALA A 88 10.62 9.60 -11.85
N GLY A 89 11.08 8.38 -11.56
CA GLY A 89 12.40 7.90 -11.99
C GLY A 89 12.58 7.85 -13.50
N LEU A 90 11.59 7.34 -14.24
CA LEU A 90 11.60 7.32 -15.70
C LEU A 90 11.57 8.73 -16.30
N GLN A 91 10.76 9.63 -15.72
CA GLN A 91 10.69 11.03 -16.16
C GLN A 91 11.98 11.82 -15.91
N SER A 92 12.84 11.37 -14.99
CA SER A 92 14.14 12.01 -14.75
C SER A 92 15.15 11.79 -15.88
N ILE A 93 14.92 10.79 -16.74
CA ILE A 93 15.80 10.49 -17.87
C ILE A 93 15.52 11.46 -19.01
N SER A 94 16.55 12.20 -19.44
CA SER A 94 16.42 13.17 -20.53
C SER A 94 16.07 12.47 -21.87
N PRO A 95 15.12 13.02 -22.66
CA PRO A 95 14.80 12.51 -24.01
C PRO A 95 16.01 12.43 -24.94
N ALA A 96 16.99 13.32 -24.76
CA ALA A 96 18.21 13.37 -25.58
C ALA A 96 19.07 12.09 -25.48
N ILE A 97 19.02 11.39 -24.34
CA ILE A 97 19.69 10.10 -24.17
C ILE A 97 19.06 9.07 -25.12
N TYR A 98 17.73 9.03 -25.20
CA TYR A 98 17.01 8.13 -26.10
C TYR A 98 17.27 8.47 -27.58
N GLU A 99 17.25 9.75 -27.94
CA GLU A 99 17.60 10.18 -29.31
C GLU A 99 19.00 9.71 -29.72
N SER A 100 19.98 9.84 -28.81
CA SER A 100 21.35 9.38 -29.03
C SER A 100 21.41 7.86 -29.26
N CYS A 101 20.64 7.08 -28.49
CA CYS A 101 20.55 5.62 -28.67
C CYS A 101 19.99 5.24 -30.05
N THR A 102 18.98 5.99 -30.51
CA THR A 102 18.38 5.77 -31.83
C THR A 102 19.36 6.09 -32.96
N VAL A 103 20.19 7.12 -32.80
CA VAL A 103 21.25 7.48 -33.75
C VAL A 103 22.33 6.41 -33.80
N GLU A 104 22.65 5.78 -32.66
CA GLU A 104 23.61 4.66 -32.58
C GLU A 104 23.03 3.31 -33.02
N GLY A 105 21.74 3.25 -33.40
CA GLY A 105 21.09 2.02 -33.87
C GLY A 105 20.77 1.01 -32.76
N ALA A 106 20.76 1.42 -31.49
CA ALA A 106 20.42 0.54 -30.38
C ALA A 106 18.93 0.14 -30.41
N THR A 107 18.64 -1.14 -30.15
CA THR A 107 17.25 -1.62 -30.07
C THR A 107 16.60 -1.21 -28.74
N ALA A 108 15.26 -1.10 -28.70
CA ALA A 108 14.53 -0.73 -27.48
C ALA A 108 14.83 -1.65 -26.27
N TRP A 109 15.10 -2.93 -26.52
CA TRP A 109 15.48 -3.90 -25.49
C TRP A 109 16.88 -3.63 -24.93
N GLU A 110 17.85 -3.30 -25.79
CA GLU A 110 19.20 -2.94 -25.37
C GLU A 110 19.21 -1.62 -24.60
N THR A 111 18.47 -0.62 -25.08
CA THR A 111 18.29 0.66 -24.41
C THR A 111 17.69 0.49 -23.02
N PHE A 112 16.67 -0.39 -22.87
CA PHE A 112 16.08 -0.66 -21.56
C PHE A 112 17.09 -1.23 -20.57
N TRP A 113 17.79 -2.31 -20.93
CA TRP A 113 18.70 -3.01 -19.99
C TRP A 113 20.02 -2.28 -19.76
N LYS A 114 20.56 -1.59 -20.77
CA LYS A 114 21.88 -0.93 -20.66
C LYS A 114 21.79 0.51 -20.19
N ILE A 115 20.65 1.18 -20.36
CA ILE A 115 20.54 2.63 -20.12
C ILE A 115 19.43 2.90 -19.11
N THR A 116 18.19 2.55 -19.42
CA THR A 116 17.04 2.85 -18.55
C THR A 116 17.17 2.17 -17.18
N PHE A 117 17.49 0.88 -17.14
CA PHE A 117 17.58 0.13 -15.88
C PHE A 117 18.73 0.61 -14.97
N PRO A 118 19.96 0.83 -15.45
CA PRO A 118 21.03 1.40 -14.64
C PRO A 118 20.76 2.84 -14.18
N MET A 119 20.14 3.69 -15.02
CA MET A 119 19.82 5.07 -14.65
C MET A 119 18.74 5.17 -13.56
N ILE A 120 17.82 4.22 -13.50
CA ILE A 120 16.73 4.18 -12.49
C ILE A 120 17.16 3.40 -11.23
N SER A 121 18.32 2.73 -11.25
CA SER A 121 18.90 2.04 -10.09
C SER A 121 18.78 2.79 -8.75
N PRO A 122 19.10 4.11 -8.64
CA PRO A 122 18.88 4.86 -7.40
C PRO A 122 17.40 5.00 -7.00
N MET A 123 16.48 5.06 -7.96
CA MET A 123 15.04 5.09 -7.68
C MET A 123 14.48 3.72 -7.28
N ILE A 124 15.06 2.62 -7.79
CA ILE A 124 14.76 1.26 -7.32
C ILE A 124 15.10 1.13 -5.84
N LEU A 125 16.21 1.74 -5.38
CA LEU A 125 16.59 1.75 -3.97
C LEU A 125 15.54 2.44 -3.10
N VAL A 126 15.14 3.65 -3.49
CA VAL A 126 14.11 4.41 -2.77
C VAL A 126 12.79 3.62 -2.72
N ASN A 127 12.39 3.03 -3.84
CA ASN A 127 11.19 2.20 -3.94
C ASN A 127 11.25 0.97 -3.02
N SER A 128 12.40 0.29 -2.97
CA SER A 128 12.62 -0.87 -2.12
C SER A 128 12.52 -0.50 -0.63
N ILE A 129 13.17 0.59 -0.21
CA ILE A 129 13.07 1.08 1.17
C ILE A 129 11.63 1.42 1.52
N TYR A 130 10.92 2.14 0.63
CA TYR A 130 9.54 2.50 0.86
C TYR A 130 8.65 1.26 1.01
N THR A 131 8.84 0.25 0.17
CA THR A 131 8.09 -1.01 0.23
C THR A 131 8.33 -1.77 1.53
N VAL A 132 9.57 -1.75 2.04
CA VAL A 132 9.88 -2.32 3.36
C VAL A 132 9.15 -1.55 4.45
N ILE A 133 9.25 -0.22 4.47
CA ILE A 133 8.56 0.61 5.46
C ILE A 133 7.06 0.35 5.44
N ASP A 134 6.45 0.33 4.27
CA ASP A 134 5.03 0.07 4.07
C ASP A 134 4.65 -1.32 4.60
N SER A 135 5.40 -2.37 4.26
CA SER A 135 5.13 -3.74 4.71
C SER A 135 5.24 -3.92 6.23
N PHE A 136 6.18 -3.24 6.89
CA PHE A 136 6.34 -3.28 8.34
C PHE A 136 5.39 -2.32 9.09
N THR A 137 4.91 -1.25 8.45
CA THR A 137 4.00 -0.29 9.08
C THR A 137 2.52 -0.59 8.78
N SER A 138 2.24 -1.45 7.81
CA SER A 138 0.88 -1.82 7.41
C SER A 138 0.12 -2.44 8.59
N SER A 139 -1.12 -1.98 8.79
CA SER A 139 -2.03 -2.48 9.83
C SER A 139 -2.34 -3.99 9.71
N SER A 140 -2.10 -4.59 8.54
CA SER A 140 -2.22 -6.03 8.31
C SER A 140 -1.02 -6.84 8.84
N ASN A 141 0.04 -6.19 9.32
CA ASN A 141 1.19 -6.87 9.88
C ASN A 141 0.84 -7.47 11.26
N GLN A 142 1.12 -8.75 11.46
CA GLN A 142 0.83 -9.47 12.70
C GLN A 142 1.44 -8.80 13.94
N VAL A 143 2.60 -8.18 13.82
CA VAL A 143 3.27 -7.49 14.95
C VAL A 143 2.56 -6.18 15.28
N MET A 144 2.10 -5.44 14.27
CA MET A 144 1.34 -4.21 14.48
C MET A 144 0.00 -4.48 15.15
N SER A 145 -0.71 -5.52 14.67
CA SER A 145 -1.97 -5.98 15.26
C SER A 145 -1.78 -6.46 16.70
N PHE A 146 -0.67 -7.14 17.00
CA PHE A 146 -0.37 -7.56 18.37
C PHE A 146 -0.17 -6.36 19.31
N ILE A 147 0.56 -5.33 18.88
CA ILE A 147 0.78 -4.12 19.67
C ILE A 147 -0.53 -3.36 19.89
N SER A 148 -1.41 -3.27 18.88
CA SER A 148 -2.71 -2.59 19.03
C SER A 148 -3.66 -3.34 19.97
N THR A 149 -3.70 -4.67 19.91
CA THR A 149 -4.49 -5.47 20.85
C THR A 149 -3.99 -5.33 22.29
N VAL A 150 -2.67 -5.28 22.51
CA VAL A 150 -2.09 -5.02 23.84
C VAL A 150 -2.35 -3.59 24.31
N TYR A 151 -2.51 -2.63 23.39
CA TYR A 151 -2.84 -1.24 23.71
C TYR A 151 -4.31 -1.05 24.15
N GLU A 152 -5.25 -1.77 23.52
CA GLU A 152 -6.69 -1.67 23.79
C GLU A 152 -7.12 -2.38 25.08
N ASP A 153 -6.31 -3.29 25.60
CA ASP A 153 -6.58 -3.94 26.88
C ASP A 153 -6.63 -2.90 28.01
N THR A 154 -7.73 -2.82 28.77
CA THR A 154 -7.99 -1.77 29.78
C THR A 154 -7.29 -2.05 31.13
N ALA A 155 -6.27 -2.91 31.15
CA ALA A 155 -5.42 -3.09 32.33
C ALA A 155 -4.48 -1.87 32.51
N SER A 156 -4.32 -1.34 33.72
CA SER A 156 -3.52 -0.13 33.96
C SER A 156 -2.05 -0.20 33.48
N HIS A 157 -1.49 -1.39 33.32
CA HIS A 157 -0.11 -1.62 32.86
C HIS A 157 0.02 -1.98 31.37
N SER A 158 -1.09 -2.25 30.67
CA SER A 158 -1.07 -2.67 29.25
C SER A 158 -0.53 -1.58 28.33
N ARG A 159 -0.90 -0.32 28.58
CA ARG A 159 -0.45 0.86 27.81
C ARG A 159 1.06 1.08 27.93
N GLU A 160 1.62 0.85 29.10
CA GLU A 160 3.07 0.97 29.31
C GLU A 160 3.81 -0.13 28.54
N ILE A 161 3.30 -1.36 28.59
CA ILE A 161 3.84 -2.50 27.85
C ILE A 161 3.74 -2.28 26.33
N ALA A 162 2.62 -1.76 25.83
CA ALA A 162 2.42 -1.47 24.42
C ALA A 162 3.42 -0.42 23.89
N THR A 163 3.67 0.64 24.66
CA THR A 163 4.67 1.66 24.27
C THR A 163 6.09 1.10 24.24
N ALA A 164 6.47 0.25 25.21
CA ALA A 164 7.76 -0.43 25.21
C ALA A 164 7.92 -1.39 24.02
N MET A 165 6.87 -2.14 23.68
CA MET A 165 6.83 -3.00 22.50
C MET A 165 6.95 -2.21 21.20
N SER A 166 6.33 -1.02 21.10
CA SER A 166 6.46 -0.13 19.95
C SER A 166 7.90 0.38 19.76
N TRP A 167 8.58 0.80 20.83
CA TRP A 167 9.98 1.20 20.77
C TRP A 167 10.92 0.06 20.35
N MET A 168 10.66 -1.15 20.83
CA MET A 168 11.41 -2.34 20.43
C MET A 168 11.19 -2.65 18.93
N TYR A 169 9.93 -2.59 18.49
CA TYR A 169 9.59 -2.79 17.09
C TYR A 169 10.24 -1.73 16.18
N PHE A 170 10.22 -0.46 16.60
CA PHE A 170 10.85 0.63 15.88
C PHE A 170 12.36 0.41 15.66
N MET A 171 13.08 -0.03 16.70
CA MET A 171 14.50 -0.38 16.58
C MET A 171 14.75 -1.56 15.64
N ILE A 172 13.89 -2.58 15.69
CA ILE A 172 13.98 -3.74 14.78
C ILE A 172 13.76 -3.31 13.33
N VAL A 173 12.75 -2.48 13.07
CA VAL A 173 12.47 -1.96 11.72
C VAL A 173 13.65 -1.12 11.21
N ILE A 174 14.25 -0.26 12.04
CA ILE A 174 15.47 0.48 11.66
C ILE A 174 16.60 -0.47 11.28
N LEU A 175 16.81 -1.54 12.05
CA LEU A 175 17.86 -2.52 11.76
C LEU A 175 17.61 -3.21 10.41
N ILE A 176 16.36 -3.58 10.13
CA ILE A 176 15.96 -4.20 8.85
C ILE A 176 16.15 -3.21 7.71
N ILE A 177 15.73 -1.95 7.87
CA ILE A 177 15.93 -0.89 6.86
C ILE A 177 17.43 -0.67 6.61
N ALA A 178 18.25 -0.63 7.66
CA ALA A 178 19.69 -0.50 7.52
C ALA A 178 20.27 -1.69 6.74
N ALA A 179 19.87 -2.92 7.07
CA ALA A 179 20.30 -4.12 6.36
C ALA A 179 19.89 -4.12 4.88
N VAL A 180 18.64 -3.75 4.57
CA VAL A 180 18.14 -3.63 3.20
C VAL A 180 18.86 -2.52 2.46
N SER A 181 19.05 -1.35 3.07
CA SER A 181 19.78 -0.24 2.46
C SER A 181 21.23 -0.61 2.15
N ALA A 182 21.89 -1.39 3.02
CA ALA A 182 23.25 -1.90 2.80
C ALA A 182 23.30 -2.92 1.65
N LEU A 183 22.35 -3.87 1.61
CA LEU A 183 22.24 -4.84 0.51
C LEU A 183 21.96 -4.17 -0.83
N VAL A 184 21.02 -3.22 -0.86
CA VAL A 184 20.61 -2.55 -2.10
C VAL A 184 21.65 -1.54 -2.56
N SER A 185 22.29 -0.79 -1.66
CA SER A 185 23.42 0.08 -2.02
C SER A 185 24.63 -0.70 -2.55
N ALA A 186 24.82 -1.97 -2.17
CA ALA A 186 25.85 -2.82 -2.74
C ALA A 186 25.54 -3.25 -4.19
N TYR A 187 24.27 -3.27 -4.59
CA TYR A 187 23.82 -3.61 -5.95
C TYR A 187 23.59 -2.38 -6.84
N VAL A 188 23.46 -1.19 -6.25
CA VAL A 188 23.16 0.06 -6.97
C VAL A 188 24.44 0.81 -7.31
N PHE A 189 24.73 0.91 -8.60
CA PHE A 189 25.89 1.63 -9.11
C PHE A 189 25.64 3.15 -9.02
N TYR A 190 26.17 3.80 -8.00
CA TYR A 190 26.21 5.26 -7.95
C TYR A 190 27.13 5.76 -9.07
N GLN A 191 26.57 6.41 -10.09
CA GLN A 191 27.37 7.25 -10.97
C GLN A 191 27.89 8.43 -10.12
N ARG A 192 29.16 8.35 -9.71
CA ARG A 192 29.90 9.50 -9.18
C ARG A 192 29.86 10.59 -10.23
N LYS A 193 29.22 11.69 -9.87
CA LYS A 193 29.17 12.93 -10.64
C LYS A 193 30.48 13.66 -10.37
N ASP A 194 31.54 13.25 -11.07
CA ASP A 194 32.79 14.01 -11.18
C ASP A 194 32.77 14.82 -12.48
#